data_AF-A0A520HU00-F1
#
_entry.id   AF-A0A520HU00-F1
#
_cell.length_a   1.000
_cell.length_b   1.000
_cell.length_c   1.000
_cell.angle_alpha   90.00
_cell.angle_beta   90.00
_cell.angle_gamma   90.00
#
_symmetry.space_group_name_H-M   'P 1'
#
loop_
_entity.id
_entity.type
_entity.pdbx_description
1 polymer ?
#
loop_
_entity_poly.entity_id
_entity_poly.type
_entity_poly.pdbx_seq_one_letter_code
_entity_poly.pdbx_strand_id
1 'polypeptide(L)'
;MDRGVTATPLHRTLVKRALGGHAAIGLLAGALLYLIALSGTLIVIHDRWQRWEQPTVAESGPLSPAAAQAAVVAAVARDAGKPRTTHLYIRMPTDDLPRAVVTSDHGGSYVDAAGRIVAPRAHAWTEFLIALHEYLHLPLSWGMILVGALGVAMVALTVTGVLAHPRILRDAFRLRTRHDAQLARADWHNRLGVWTLPFVLAVSLTGAVIGLGSVGFTVLARAYTGGDVLRAYAPVFGAEAPADLASAPVANVAAGIGAREDGEA
;
A
#
# COMPACT_ATOMS: atom_id res chain seq x y z
N MET A 1 6.67 61.71 1.54
CA MET A 1 7.99 61.08 1.29
C MET A 1 7.74 59.62 0.97
N ASP A 2 7.52 59.33 -0.30
CA ASP A 2 7.23 58.00 -0.83
C ASP A 2 8.55 57.36 -1.27
N ARG A 3 9.05 56.36 -0.52
CA ARG A 3 10.25 55.60 -0.89
C ARG A 3 9.81 54.39 -1.69
N GLY A 4 9.53 54.61 -2.98
CA GLY A 4 9.36 53.55 -3.97
C GLY A 4 10.67 52.80 -4.17
N VAL A 5 10.85 51.69 -3.44
CA VAL A 5 11.93 50.73 -3.72
C VAL A 5 11.53 49.95 -4.99
N THR A 6 11.89 50.48 -6.15
CA THR A 6 11.79 49.76 -7.43
C THR A 6 12.76 48.59 -7.41
N ALA A 7 12.26 47.37 -7.18
CA ALA A 7 13.06 46.16 -7.28
C ALA A 7 13.75 46.08 -8.65
N THR A 8 15.08 45.89 -8.65
CA THR A 8 15.93 45.80 -9.84
C THR A 8 15.47 44.68 -10.78
N PRO A 9 15.64 44.82 -12.11
CA PRO A 9 15.12 43.89 -13.12
C PRO A 9 15.62 42.44 -12.96
N LEU A 10 16.83 42.25 -12.41
CA LEU A 10 17.37 40.92 -12.07
C LEU A 10 16.56 40.24 -10.94
N HIS A 11 16.17 40.99 -9.91
CA HIS A 11 15.35 40.49 -8.80
C HIS A 11 13.95 40.06 -9.27
N ARG A 12 13.30 40.84 -10.14
CA ARG A 12 12.00 40.45 -10.74
C ARG A 12 12.10 39.19 -11.61
N THR A 13 13.20 39.03 -12.34
CA THR A 13 13.42 37.85 -13.21
C THR A 13 13.66 36.60 -12.37
N LEU A 14 14.44 36.71 -11.29
CA LEU A 14 14.67 35.61 -10.36
C LEU A 14 13.37 35.15 -9.66
N VAL A 15 12.56 36.08 -9.16
CA VAL A 15 11.26 35.76 -8.55
C VAL A 15 10.32 35.07 -9.55
N LYS A 16 10.23 35.57 -10.79
CA LYS A 16 9.41 34.92 -11.83
C LYS A 16 9.88 33.50 -12.15
N ARG A 17 11.20 33.29 -12.25
CA ARG A 17 11.78 31.97 -12.49
C ARG A 17 11.54 31.02 -11.31
N ALA A 18 11.70 31.50 -10.08
CA ALA A 18 11.42 30.72 -8.87
C ALA A 18 9.95 30.30 -8.78
N LEU A 19 9.02 31.21 -9.06
CA LEU A 19 7.58 30.91 -9.11
C LEU A 19 7.24 29.90 -10.21
N GLY A 20 7.86 30.04 -11.40
CA GLY A 20 7.71 29.06 -12.48
C GLY A 20 8.23 27.67 -12.11
N GLY A 21 9.40 27.59 -11.48
CA GLY A 21 9.96 26.33 -10.99
C GLY A 21 9.09 25.69 -9.90
N HIS A 22 8.62 26.49 -8.94
CA HIS A 22 7.71 26.01 -7.90
C HIS A 22 6.40 25.46 -8.48
N ALA A 23 5.79 26.17 -9.44
CA ALA A 23 4.59 25.70 -10.13
C ALA A 23 4.83 24.39 -10.89
N ALA A 24 5.97 24.24 -11.58
CA ALA A 24 6.31 23.01 -12.29
C ALA A 24 6.51 21.82 -11.34
N ILE A 25 7.21 22.02 -10.23
CA ILE A 25 7.41 20.99 -9.19
C ILE A 25 6.07 20.59 -8.57
N GLY A 26 5.25 21.57 -8.21
CA GLY A 26 3.92 21.32 -7.65
C GLY A 26 3.00 20.56 -8.60
N LEU A 27 3.04 20.90 -9.90
CA LEU A 27 2.26 20.19 -10.93
C LEU A 27 2.72 18.74 -11.07
N LEU A 28 4.03 18.50 -11.13
CA LEU A 28 4.58 17.14 -11.24
C LEU A 28 4.25 16.31 -10.01
N ALA A 29 4.51 16.83 -8.81
CA ALA A 29 4.20 16.15 -7.56
C ALA A 29 2.69 15.87 -7.44
N GLY A 30 1.85 16.85 -7.80
CA GLY A 30 0.40 16.69 -7.84
C GLY A 30 -0.06 15.60 -8.81
N ALA A 31 0.54 15.51 -9.99
CA ALA A 31 0.24 14.46 -10.97
C ALA A 31 0.61 13.06 -10.45
N LEU A 32 1.77 12.92 -9.80
CA LEU A 32 2.19 11.65 -9.20
C LEU A 32 1.29 11.27 -8.02
N LEU A 33 0.99 12.21 -7.12
CA LEU A 33 0.05 12.00 -6.02
C LEU A 33 -1.35 11.63 -6.52
N TYR A 34 -1.80 12.23 -7.61
CA TYR A 34 -3.07 11.86 -8.25
C TYR A 34 -3.06 10.42 -8.75
N LEU A 35 -2.01 9.99 -9.45
CA LEU A 35 -1.88 8.61 -9.91
C LEU A 35 -1.89 7.63 -8.73
N ILE A 36 -1.14 7.91 -7.67
CA ILE A 36 -1.08 7.08 -6.46
C ILE A 36 -2.46 7.03 -5.78
N ALA A 37 -3.12 8.17 -5.60
CA ALA A 37 -4.43 8.22 -4.96
C ALA A 37 -5.51 7.48 -5.78
N LEU A 38 -5.48 7.64 -7.11
CA LEU A 38 -6.40 6.97 -8.01
C LEU A 38 -6.19 5.46 -8.01
N SER A 39 -4.95 5.00 -8.20
CA SER A 39 -4.61 3.57 -8.16
C SER A 39 -4.93 2.96 -6.80
N GLY A 40 -4.62 3.66 -5.70
CA GLY A 40 -4.92 3.22 -4.34
C GLY A 40 -6.42 3.03 -4.12
N THR A 41 -7.24 3.97 -4.60
CA THR A 41 -8.71 3.85 -4.54
C THR A 41 -9.21 2.61 -5.28
N LEU A 42 -8.62 2.28 -6.43
CA LEU A 42 -9.01 1.10 -7.21
C LEU A 42 -8.58 -0.22 -6.55
N ILE A 43 -7.46 -0.24 -5.83
CA ILE A 43 -6.91 -1.45 -5.18
C ILE A 43 -7.64 -1.82 -3.89
N VAL A 44 -8.40 -0.90 -3.28
CA VAL A 44 -9.24 -1.23 -2.10
C VAL A 44 -10.11 -2.46 -2.35
N ILE A 45 -10.55 -2.67 -3.59
CA ILE A 45 -11.36 -3.83 -4.01
C ILE A 45 -10.56 -4.86 -4.85
N HIS A 46 -9.24 -4.94 -4.69
CA HIS A 46 -8.36 -5.80 -5.49
C HIS A 46 -8.80 -7.27 -5.53
N ASP A 47 -9.35 -7.81 -4.43
CA ASP A 47 -9.90 -9.16 -4.40
C ASP A 47 -11.02 -9.39 -5.42
N ARG A 48 -11.88 -8.38 -5.60
CA ARG A 48 -12.96 -8.43 -6.58
C ARG A 48 -12.41 -8.33 -8.00
N TRP A 49 -11.35 -7.54 -8.21
CA TRP A 49 -10.63 -7.53 -9.49
C TRP A 49 -10.04 -8.91 -9.79
N GLN A 50 -9.32 -9.52 -8.85
CA GLN A 50 -8.74 -10.86 -9.02
C GLN A 50 -9.81 -11.92 -9.34
N ARG A 51 -10.94 -11.89 -8.62
CA ARG A 51 -12.09 -12.78 -8.89
C ARG A 51 -12.62 -12.60 -10.31
N TRP A 52 -12.75 -11.35 -10.75
CA TRP A 52 -13.26 -10.99 -12.07
C TRP A 52 -12.30 -11.33 -13.21
N GLU A 53 -10.99 -11.26 -12.98
CA GLU A 53 -9.95 -11.59 -13.98
C GLU A 53 -9.89 -13.09 -14.32
N GLN A 54 -10.32 -13.96 -13.40
CA GLN A 54 -10.34 -15.41 -13.61
C GLN A 54 -11.75 -15.97 -13.37
N PRO A 55 -12.75 -15.66 -14.22
CA PRO A 55 -14.15 -16.04 -13.98
C PRO A 55 -14.41 -17.54 -14.16
N THR A 56 -13.52 -18.26 -14.86
CA THR A 56 -13.66 -19.69 -15.15
C THR A 56 -13.23 -20.60 -13.99
N VAL A 57 -12.49 -20.06 -13.01
CA VAL A 57 -12.10 -20.82 -11.82
C VAL A 57 -13.31 -20.91 -10.90
N ALA A 58 -13.69 -22.13 -10.52
CA ALA A 58 -14.82 -22.34 -9.62
C ALA A 58 -14.57 -21.65 -8.27
N GLU A 59 -15.63 -21.06 -7.73
CA GLU A 59 -15.61 -20.53 -6.37
C GLU A 59 -15.70 -21.70 -5.41
N SER A 60 -14.68 -21.83 -4.55
CA SER A 60 -14.70 -22.80 -3.48
C SER A 60 -15.42 -22.15 -2.31
N GLY A 61 -16.48 -22.77 -1.79
CA GLY A 61 -17.09 -22.37 -0.52
C GLY A 61 -16.10 -22.47 0.66
N PRO A 62 -16.59 -22.46 1.91
CA PRO A 62 -15.74 -22.58 3.09
C PRO A 62 -14.76 -23.75 2.98
N LEU A 63 -13.48 -23.52 3.28
CA LEU A 63 -12.43 -24.52 3.22
C LEU A 63 -12.24 -25.16 4.60
N SER A 64 -12.34 -26.48 4.70
CA SER A 64 -12.10 -27.17 5.98
C SER A 64 -10.61 -27.16 6.35
N PRO A 65 -10.24 -27.28 7.64
CA PRO A 65 -8.84 -27.38 8.06
C PRO A 65 -8.08 -28.53 7.39
N ALA A 66 -8.75 -29.66 7.14
CA ALA A 66 -8.18 -30.80 6.42
C ALA A 66 -7.90 -30.49 4.94
N ALA A 67 -8.83 -29.79 4.26
CA ALA A 67 -8.63 -29.34 2.89
C ALA A 67 -7.52 -28.28 2.79
N ALA A 68 -7.42 -27.38 3.78
CA ALA A 68 -6.32 -26.43 3.88
C ALA A 68 -4.96 -27.14 4.00
N GLN A 69 -4.87 -28.18 4.84
CA GLN A 69 -3.66 -29.01 4.94
C GLN A 69 -3.32 -29.69 3.61
N ALA A 70 -4.31 -30.29 2.96
CA ALA A 70 -4.13 -30.94 1.66
C ALA A 70 -3.61 -29.97 0.60
N ALA A 71 -4.08 -28.72 0.60
CA ALA A 71 -3.63 -27.68 -0.30
C ALA A 71 -2.16 -27.28 -0.10
N VAL A 72 -1.73 -27.16 1.15
CA VAL A 72 -0.33 -26.87 1.49
C VAL A 72 0.58 -28.03 1.08
N VAL A 73 0.18 -29.27 1.35
CA VAL A 73 0.92 -30.47 0.89
C VAL A 73 0.99 -30.51 -0.64
N ALA A 74 -0.11 -30.22 -1.34
CA ALA A 74 -0.14 -30.16 -2.79
C ALA A 74 0.78 -29.07 -3.35
N ALA A 75 0.88 -27.92 -2.68
CA ALA A 75 1.79 -26.83 -3.09
C ALA A 75 3.27 -27.22 -2.91
N VAL A 76 3.61 -27.87 -1.79
CA VAL A 76 4.97 -28.40 -1.56
C VAL A 76 5.31 -29.45 -2.63
N ALA A 77 4.38 -30.35 -2.95
CA ALA A 77 4.57 -31.34 -4.01
C ALA A 77 4.72 -30.70 -5.40
N ARG A 78 3.93 -29.67 -5.72
CA ARG A 78 4.03 -28.88 -6.97
C ARG A 78 5.41 -28.23 -7.13
N ASP A 79 6.02 -27.84 -6.02
CA ASP A 79 7.32 -27.15 -6.02
C ASP A 79 8.51 -28.11 -5.83
N ALA A 80 8.26 -29.43 -5.79
CA ALA A 80 9.32 -30.43 -5.73
C ALA A 80 10.29 -30.29 -6.92
N GLY A 81 11.59 -30.25 -6.62
CA GLY A 81 12.66 -30.07 -7.61
C GLY A 81 12.97 -28.61 -7.99
N LYS A 82 12.23 -27.63 -7.46
CA LYS A 82 12.56 -26.20 -7.59
C LYS A 82 13.49 -25.73 -6.46
N PRO A 83 14.08 -24.53 -6.55
CA PRO A 83 14.78 -23.91 -5.41
C PRO A 83 13.92 -23.90 -4.15
N ARG A 84 14.55 -24.03 -2.98
CA ARG A 84 13.84 -24.12 -1.70
C ARG A 84 12.98 -22.89 -1.47
N THR A 85 11.68 -23.12 -1.26
CA THR A 85 10.73 -22.11 -0.79
C THR A 85 11.05 -21.70 0.64
N THR A 86 11.15 -20.40 0.88
CA THR A 86 11.24 -19.76 2.20
C THR A 86 9.89 -19.25 2.67
N HIS A 87 8.98 -18.89 1.76
CA HIS A 87 7.63 -18.40 2.12
C HIS A 87 6.55 -19.32 1.57
N LEU A 88 5.74 -19.88 2.46
CA LEU A 88 4.58 -20.69 2.09
C LEU A 88 3.41 -20.30 2.98
N TYR A 89 2.33 -19.84 2.38
CA TYR A 89 1.12 -19.47 3.12
C TYR A 89 -0.13 -19.84 2.33
N ILE A 90 -1.20 -20.12 3.07
CA ILE A 90 -2.53 -20.31 2.53
C ILE A 90 -3.42 -19.15 2.97
N ARG A 91 -4.13 -18.57 2.01
CA ARG A 91 -5.17 -17.60 2.25
C ARG A 91 -6.52 -18.31 2.15
N MET A 92 -7.31 -18.21 3.23
CA MET A 92 -8.66 -18.77 3.28
C MET A 92 -9.62 -17.97 2.37
N PRO A 93 -10.69 -18.60 1.87
CA PRO A 93 -11.72 -17.90 1.09
C PRO A 93 -12.34 -16.74 1.88
N THR A 94 -12.66 -15.64 1.21
CA THR A 94 -13.40 -14.50 1.75
C THR A 94 -14.62 -14.19 0.88
N ASP A 95 -15.51 -13.30 1.30
CA ASP A 95 -16.67 -12.90 0.49
C ASP A 95 -16.27 -12.23 -0.84
N ASP A 96 -15.18 -11.45 -0.82
CA ASP A 96 -14.69 -10.73 -1.99
C ASP A 96 -13.89 -11.62 -2.94
N LEU A 97 -13.19 -12.62 -2.40
CA LEU A 97 -12.51 -13.68 -3.15
C LEU A 97 -12.88 -15.05 -2.55
N PRO A 98 -14.00 -15.67 -2.99
CA PRO A 98 -14.50 -16.95 -2.46
C PRO A 98 -13.71 -18.12 -3.07
N ARG A 99 -12.39 -18.04 -2.93
CA ARG A 99 -11.41 -19.01 -3.43
C ARG A 99 -10.26 -19.05 -2.45
N ALA A 100 -9.92 -20.23 -1.99
CA ALA A 100 -8.69 -20.41 -1.24
C ALA A 100 -7.49 -20.28 -2.18
N VAL A 101 -6.41 -19.70 -1.67
CA VAL A 101 -5.20 -19.51 -2.48
C VAL A 101 -3.96 -19.87 -1.70
N VAL A 102 -3.21 -20.83 -2.23
CA VAL A 102 -1.90 -21.20 -1.70
C VAL A 102 -0.83 -20.46 -2.47
N THR A 103 0.12 -19.85 -1.77
CA THR A 103 1.23 -19.09 -2.36
C THR A 103 2.54 -19.62 -1.85
N SER A 104 3.48 -19.80 -2.77
CA SER A 104 4.90 -19.98 -2.46
C SER A 104 5.75 -18.96 -3.21
N ASP A 105 7.06 -18.98 -3.00
CA ASP A 105 8.02 -18.19 -3.79
C ASP A 105 7.98 -18.51 -5.30
N HIS A 106 7.35 -19.63 -5.69
CA HIS A 106 7.17 -20.04 -7.09
C HIS A 106 5.81 -19.65 -7.68
N GLY A 107 5.00 -18.89 -6.93
CA GLY A 107 3.72 -18.35 -7.38
C GLY A 107 2.49 -18.92 -6.67
N GLY A 108 1.37 -18.25 -6.89
CA GLY A 108 0.08 -18.57 -6.29
C GLY A 108 -0.77 -19.54 -7.11
N SER A 109 -1.61 -20.33 -6.46
CA SER A 109 -2.62 -21.15 -7.13
C SER A 109 -3.91 -21.22 -6.34
N TYR A 110 -5.04 -21.23 -7.06
CA TYR A 110 -6.34 -21.46 -6.47
C TYR A 110 -6.53 -22.92 -6.11
N VAL A 111 -7.33 -23.13 -5.08
CA VAL A 111 -7.58 -24.42 -4.45
C VAL A 111 -9.09 -24.67 -4.40
N ASP A 112 -9.53 -25.89 -4.70
CA ASP A 112 -10.93 -26.29 -4.54
C ASP A 112 -11.29 -26.65 -3.09
N ALA A 113 -12.58 -26.93 -2.84
CA ALA A 113 -13.08 -27.31 -1.53
C ALA A 113 -12.47 -28.60 -0.95
N ALA A 114 -11.84 -29.43 -1.78
CA ALA A 114 -11.15 -30.65 -1.37
C ALA A 114 -9.65 -30.43 -1.11
N GLY A 115 -9.15 -29.21 -1.28
CA GLY A 115 -7.73 -28.90 -1.09
C GLY A 115 -6.86 -29.19 -2.31
N ARG A 116 -7.45 -29.39 -3.50
CA ARG A 116 -6.68 -29.65 -4.73
C ARG A 116 -6.37 -28.35 -5.45
N ILE A 117 -5.17 -28.26 -6.00
CA ILE A 117 -4.76 -27.14 -6.85
C ILE A 117 -5.52 -27.22 -8.18
N VAL A 118 -6.28 -26.19 -8.52
CA VAL A 118 -7.13 -26.16 -9.72
C VAL A 118 -6.56 -25.30 -10.84
N ALA A 119 -5.97 -24.15 -10.51
CA ALA A 119 -5.46 -23.21 -11.50
C ALA A 119 -4.37 -22.31 -10.90
N PRO A 120 -3.37 -21.88 -11.69
CA PRO A 120 -2.46 -20.81 -11.27
C PRO A 120 -3.23 -19.51 -11.09
N ARG A 121 -2.80 -18.69 -10.12
CA ARG A 121 -3.33 -17.35 -9.91
C ARG A 121 -2.71 -16.42 -10.96
N ALA A 122 -3.55 -15.76 -11.74
CA ALA A 122 -3.16 -14.86 -12.82
C ALA A 122 -4.11 -13.66 -12.83
N HIS A 123 -3.59 -12.48 -12.46
CA HIS A 123 -4.38 -11.28 -12.20
C HIS A 123 -3.58 -10.04 -12.62
N ALA A 124 -3.24 -9.99 -13.91
CA ALA A 124 -2.32 -9.01 -14.49
C ALA A 124 -2.81 -7.56 -14.34
N TRP A 125 -4.12 -7.32 -14.39
CA TRP A 125 -4.68 -5.99 -14.16
C TRP A 125 -4.54 -5.57 -12.69
N THR A 126 -4.84 -6.49 -11.77
CA THR A 126 -4.63 -6.24 -10.35
C THR A 126 -3.14 -6.02 -10.02
N GLU A 127 -2.24 -6.85 -10.57
CA GLU A 127 -0.80 -6.70 -10.42
C GLU A 127 -0.31 -5.36 -10.99
N PHE A 128 -0.84 -4.93 -12.15
CA PHE A 128 -0.55 -3.63 -12.73
C PHE A 128 -0.95 -2.49 -11.78
N LEU A 129 -2.18 -2.51 -11.24
CA LEU A 129 -2.64 -1.48 -10.32
C LEU A 129 -1.76 -1.42 -9.06
N ILE A 130 -1.50 -2.58 -8.43
CA ILE A 130 -0.64 -2.69 -7.24
C ILE A 130 0.75 -2.11 -7.56
N ALA A 131 1.33 -2.49 -8.68
CA ALA A 131 2.66 -2.03 -9.06
C ALA A 131 2.71 -0.52 -9.36
N LEU A 132 1.64 0.06 -9.92
CA LEU A 132 1.49 1.49 -10.10
C LEU A 132 1.38 2.24 -8.77
N HIS A 133 0.64 1.70 -7.80
CA HIS A 133 0.41 2.34 -6.50
C HIS A 133 1.65 2.29 -5.59
N GLU A 134 2.25 1.10 -5.47
CA GLU A 134 3.37 0.87 -4.53
C GLU A 134 4.71 1.32 -5.10
N TYR A 135 4.91 1.21 -6.42
CA TYR A 135 6.21 1.43 -7.04
C TYR A 135 6.20 2.45 -8.18
N LEU A 136 5.03 2.97 -8.61
CA LEU A 136 4.91 3.74 -9.86
C LEU A 136 5.49 2.99 -11.08
N HIS A 137 5.46 1.65 -11.06
CA HIS A 137 6.17 0.78 -12.01
C HIS A 137 7.70 1.00 -12.11
N LEU A 138 8.31 1.66 -11.14
CA LEU A 138 9.76 1.78 -11.02
C LEU A 138 10.34 0.52 -10.36
N PRO A 139 11.67 0.32 -10.42
CA PRO A 139 12.31 -0.76 -9.68
C PRO A 139 11.99 -0.69 -8.18
N LEU A 140 11.72 -1.86 -7.59
CA LEU A 140 11.08 -2.03 -6.28
C LEU A 140 11.59 -1.06 -5.20
N SER A 141 12.91 -0.98 -4.99
CA SER A 141 13.52 -0.12 -3.97
C SER A 141 13.31 1.38 -4.25
N TRP A 142 13.46 1.81 -5.49
CA TRP A 142 13.34 3.22 -5.86
C TRP A 142 11.88 3.68 -5.88
N GLY A 143 10.99 2.82 -6.38
CA GLY A 143 9.55 3.06 -6.38
C GLY A 143 9.00 3.28 -4.98
N MET A 144 9.30 2.37 -4.04
CA MET A 144 8.87 2.48 -2.65
C MET A 144 9.36 3.76 -1.98
N ILE A 145 10.64 4.11 -2.17
CA ILE A 145 11.21 5.33 -1.59
C ILE A 145 10.52 6.57 -2.15
N LEU A 146 10.29 6.63 -3.47
CA LEU A 146 9.62 7.76 -4.10
C LEU A 146 8.17 7.89 -3.63
N VAL A 147 7.39 6.82 -3.65
CA VAL A 147 6.00 6.79 -3.19
C VAL A 147 5.92 7.15 -1.70
N GLY A 148 6.81 6.61 -0.87
CA GLY A 148 6.92 6.94 0.54
C GLY A 148 7.27 8.41 0.79
N ALA A 149 8.20 8.98 0.03
CA ALA A 149 8.54 10.41 0.09
C ALA A 149 7.38 11.31 -0.33
N LEU A 150 6.61 10.91 -1.35
CA LEU A 150 5.37 11.58 -1.74
C LEU A 150 4.31 11.48 -0.63
N GLY A 151 4.25 10.35 0.09
CA GLY A 151 3.44 10.20 1.30
C GLY A 151 3.81 11.21 2.39
N VAL A 152 5.11 11.38 2.69
CA VAL A 152 5.60 12.40 3.64
C VAL A 152 5.22 13.80 3.19
N ALA A 153 5.40 14.10 1.89
CA ALA A 153 5.01 15.39 1.33
C ALA A 153 3.50 15.63 1.48
N MET A 154 2.66 14.61 1.26
CA MET A 154 1.22 14.68 1.43
C MET A 154 0.82 14.92 2.90
N VAL A 155 1.46 14.24 3.85
CA VAL A 155 1.27 14.48 5.29
C VAL A 155 1.64 15.94 5.63
N ALA A 156 2.80 16.41 5.18
CA ALA A 156 3.25 17.78 5.42
C ALA A 156 2.28 18.82 4.83
N LEU A 157 1.83 18.64 3.58
CA LEU A 157 0.85 19.50 2.92
C LEU A 157 -0.49 19.50 3.65
N THR A 158 -0.92 18.34 4.13
CA THR A 158 -2.18 18.19 4.87
C THR A 158 -2.12 18.92 6.21
N VAL A 159 -1.06 18.70 7.00
CA VAL A 159 -0.87 19.35 8.31
C VAL A 159 -0.71 20.86 8.14
N THR A 160 0.15 21.30 7.22
CA THR A 160 0.36 22.73 6.97
C THR A 160 -0.88 23.42 6.40
N GLY A 161 -1.67 22.74 5.56
CA GLY A 161 -2.95 23.25 5.06
C GLY A 161 -3.97 23.50 6.16
N VAL A 162 -4.08 22.59 7.13
CA VAL A 162 -4.95 22.77 8.30
C VAL A 162 -4.48 23.95 9.16
N LEU A 163 -3.18 24.05 9.43
CA LEU A 163 -2.61 25.14 10.23
C LEU A 163 -2.74 26.50 9.55
N ALA A 164 -2.59 26.56 8.22
CA ALA A 164 -2.70 27.79 7.44
C ALA A 164 -4.14 28.32 7.34
N HIS A 165 -5.14 27.45 7.51
CA HIS A 165 -6.56 27.81 7.40
C HIS A 165 -7.32 27.52 8.72
N PRO A 166 -7.17 28.35 9.76
CA PRO A 166 -7.76 28.09 11.08
C PRO A 166 -9.30 28.10 11.10
N ARG A 167 -9.95 28.62 10.05
CA ARG A 167 -11.41 28.59 9.88
C ARG A 167 -11.90 27.46 8.97
N ILE A 168 -11.01 26.62 8.45
CA ILE A 168 -11.33 25.60 7.43
C ILE A 168 -12.42 24.64 7.90
N LEU A 169 -12.41 24.25 9.17
CA LEU A 169 -13.44 23.38 9.76
C LEU A 169 -14.82 24.05 9.78
N ARG A 170 -14.89 25.34 10.12
CA ARG A 170 -16.16 26.08 10.15
C ARG A 170 -16.69 26.34 8.75
N ASP A 171 -15.81 26.63 7.81
CA ASP A 171 -16.18 26.96 6.44
C ASP A 171 -16.50 25.71 5.60
N ALA A 172 -15.98 24.54 5.97
CA ALA A 172 -16.27 23.27 5.28
C ALA A 172 -17.78 22.91 5.26
N PHE A 173 -18.50 23.25 6.33
CA PHE A 173 -19.93 22.96 6.46
C PHE A 173 -20.85 24.08 5.96
N ARG A 174 -20.30 25.18 5.43
CA ARG A 174 -21.09 26.32 4.94
C ARG A 174 -21.28 26.23 3.43
N LEU A 175 -22.40 25.66 2.98
CA LEU A 175 -22.76 25.58 1.55
C LEU A 175 -22.97 26.96 0.92
N ARG A 176 -21.97 27.45 0.16
CA ARG A 176 -22.03 28.68 -0.64
C ARG A 176 -21.95 28.35 -2.12
N THR A 177 -22.94 28.74 -2.90
CA THR A 177 -22.87 28.74 -4.38
C THR A 177 -22.16 30.01 -4.84
N ARG A 178 -21.05 29.89 -5.57
CA ARG A 178 -20.32 31.03 -6.15
C ARG A 178 -20.40 30.98 -7.68
N HIS A 179 -20.59 32.14 -8.31
CA HIS A 179 -20.64 32.27 -9.77
C HIS A 179 -19.26 32.18 -10.43
N ASP A 180 -18.19 32.52 -9.71
CA ASP A 180 -16.81 32.41 -10.21
C ASP A 180 -16.32 30.96 -10.11
N ALA A 181 -15.98 30.36 -11.26
CA ALA A 181 -15.55 28.97 -11.37
C ALA A 181 -14.20 28.66 -10.69
N GLN A 182 -13.29 29.64 -10.60
CA GLN A 182 -12.02 29.45 -9.90
C GLN A 182 -12.22 29.45 -8.39
N LEU A 183 -13.01 30.40 -7.88
CA LEU A 183 -13.37 30.45 -6.47
C LEU A 183 -14.22 29.26 -6.05
N ALA A 184 -15.12 28.77 -6.93
CA ALA A 184 -15.90 27.57 -6.68
C ALA A 184 -15.02 26.31 -6.57
N ARG A 185 -14.03 26.14 -7.45
CA ARG A 185 -13.08 25.02 -7.38
C ARG A 185 -12.24 25.03 -6.10
N ALA A 186 -11.77 26.22 -5.69
CA ALA A 186 -11.03 26.36 -4.43
C ALA A 186 -11.91 26.05 -3.20
N ASP A 187 -13.17 26.47 -3.21
CA ASP A 187 -14.14 26.16 -2.14
C ASP A 187 -14.38 24.65 -2.03
N TRP A 188 -14.60 23.97 -3.17
CA TRP A 188 -14.76 22.52 -3.22
C TRP A 188 -13.51 21.77 -2.77
N HIS A 189 -12.33 22.21 -3.21
CA HIS A 189 -11.06 21.61 -2.77
C HIS A 189 -10.88 21.68 -1.26
N ASN A 190 -11.11 22.86 -0.66
CA ASN A 190 -11.01 23.03 0.79
C ASN A 190 -12.02 22.17 1.55
N ARG A 191 -13.25 22.05 1.05
CA ARG A 191 -14.31 21.25 1.68
C ARG A 191 -14.02 19.76 1.62
N LEU A 192 -13.77 19.26 0.42
CA LEU A 192 -13.40 17.86 0.23
C LEU A 192 -12.16 17.53 1.05
N GLY A 193 -11.16 18.41 1.03
CA GLY A 193 -9.95 18.29 1.85
C GLY A 193 -10.26 18.13 3.35
N VAL A 194 -11.18 18.92 3.90
CA VAL A 194 -11.60 18.78 5.32
C VAL A 194 -12.38 17.50 5.56
N TRP A 195 -13.34 17.16 4.70
CA TRP A 195 -14.17 15.97 4.88
C TRP A 195 -13.36 14.68 4.77
N THR A 196 -12.34 14.65 3.91
CA THR A 196 -11.45 13.51 3.75
C THR A 196 -10.21 13.58 4.63
N LEU A 197 -10.02 14.65 5.41
CA LEU A 197 -8.82 14.92 6.19
C LEU A 197 -8.32 13.72 7.03
N PRO A 198 -9.15 13.06 7.87
CA PRO A 198 -8.67 11.95 8.69
C PRO A 198 -8.18 10.78 7.82
N PHE A 199 -8.86 10.50 6.71
CA PHE A 199 -8.50 9.41 5.80
C PHE A 199 -7.23 9.73 5.01
N VAL A 200 -7.13 10.94 4.45
CA VAL A 200 -5.94 11.37 3.71
C VAL A 200 -4.72 11.35 4.62
N LEU A 201 -4.84 11.84 5.87
CA LEU A 201 -3.75 11.81 6.83
C LEU A 201 -3.34 10.38 7.18
N ALA A 202 -4.30 9.50 7.48
CA ALA A 202 -4.02 8.11 7.80
C ALA A 202 -3.35 7.38 6.64
N VAL A 203 -3.94 7.43 5.43
CA VAL A 203 -3.46 6.72 4.24
C VAL A 203 -2.10 7.25 3.78
N SER A 204 -1.88 8.57 3.79
CA SER A 204 -0.57 9.14 3.44
C SER A 204 0.50 8.83 4.47
N LEU A 205 0.15 8.80 5.77
CA LEU A 205 1.08 8.40 6.82
C LEU A 205 1.45 6.91 6.70
N THR A 206 0.48 6.02 6.50
CA THR A 206 0.77 4.59 6.31
C THR A 206 1.60 4.36 5.05
N GLY A 207 1.28 5.04 3.94
CA GLY A 207 2.07 4.98 2.71
C GLY A 207 3.51 5.48 2.91
N ALA A 208 3.69 6.57 3.68
CA ALA A 208 5.01 7.08 4.03
C ALA A 208 5.82 6.08 4.86
N VAL A 209 5.22 5.51 5.90
CA VAL A 209 5.86 4.53 6.79
C VAL A 209 6.24 3.26 6.04
N ILE A 210 5.34 2.73 5.21
CA ILE A 210 5.59 1.52 4.42
C ILE A 210 6.67 1.77 3.35
N GLY A 211 6.52 2.83 2.55
CA GLY A 211 7.44 3.14 1.46
C GLY A 211 8.86 3.49 1.91
N LEU A 212 9.00 4.15 3.07
CA LEU A 212 10.30 4.49 3.66
C LEU A 212 10.78 3.51 4.74
N GLY A 213 10.01 2.46 5.02
CA GLY A 213 10.30 1.52 6.11
C GLY A 213 11.69 0.89 5.98
N SER A 214 12.03 0.38 4.80
CA SER A 214 13.34 -0.23 4.55
C SER A 214 14.51 0.73 4.84
N VAL A 215 14.39 2.00 4.43
CA VAL A 215 15.38 3.04 4.69
C VAL A 215 15.44 3.37 6.18
N GLY A 216 14.27 3.59 6.81
CA GLY A 216 14.14 3.91 8.23
C GLY A 216 14.74 2.83 9.13
N PHE A 217 14.37 1.56 8.91
CA PHE A 217 14.90 0.44 9.64
C PHE A 217 16.38 0.19 9.37
N THR A 218 16.88 0.46 8.15
CA THR A 218 18.33 0.40 7.88
C THR A 218 19.11 1.45 8.68
N VAL A 219 18.58 2.67 8.77
CA VAL A 219 19.17 3.74 9.59
C VAL A 219 19.14 3.36 11.07
N LEU A 220 17.99 2.88 11.55
CA LEU A 220 17.82 2.42 12.93
C LEU A 220 18.77 1.25 13.25
N ALA A 221 18.93 0.31 12.33
CA ALA A 221 19.81 -0.82 12.50
C ALA A 221 21.26 -0.40 12.66
N ARG A 222 21.73 0.52 11.82
CA ARG A 222 23.09 1.08 11.93
C ARG A 222 23.31 1.83 13.24
N ALA A 223 22.29 2.50 13.75
CA ALA A 223 22.39 3.28 14.98
C ALA A 223 22.30 2.42 16.25
N TYR A 224 21.50 1.36 16.26
CA TYR A 224 21.11 0.66 17.50
C TYR A 224 21.32 -0.86 17.51
N THR A 225 21.50 -1.51 16.35
CA THR A 225 21.63 -2.98 16.26
C THR A 225 22.92 -3.43 15.57
N GLY A 226 23.91 -2.55 15.44
CA GLY A 226 25.18 -2.88 14.77
C GLY A 226 25.03 -3.17 13.27
N GLY A 227 23.94 -2.71 12.66
CA GLY A 227 23.61 -2.95 11.25
C GLY A 227 22.70 -4.15 10.99
N ASP A 228 22.28 -4.89 12.02
CA ASP A 228 21.33 -5.99 11.88
C ASP A 228 19.90 -5.46 11.70
N VAL A 229 19.44 -5.49 10.45
CA VAL A 229 18.12 -5.00 10.07
C VAL A 229 17.01 -5.85 10.70
N LEU A 230 17.11 -7.18 10.70
CA LEU A 230 16.07 -8.05 11.27
C LEU A 230 15.84 -7.76 12.76
N ARG A 231 16.92 -7.53 13.49
CA ARG A 231 16.85 -7.11 14.90
C ARG A 231 16.19 -5.74 15.09
N ALA A 232 16.31 -4.84 14.11
CA ALA A 232 15.61 -3.56 14.13
C ALA A 232 14.11 -3.69 13.84
N TYR A 233 13.69 -4.69 13.06
CA TYR A 233 12.27 -5.01 12.79
C TYR A 233 11.59 -5.74 13.97
N ALA A 234 12.34 -6.51 14.76
CA ALA A 234 11.81 -7.39 15.80
C ALA A 234 10.83 -6.76 16.82
N PRO A 235 11.02 -5.51 17.30
CA PRO A 235 10.07 -4.89 18.22
C PRO A 235 8.68 -4.63 17.62
N VAL A 236 8.58 -4.53 16.29
CA VAL A 236 7.34 -4.20 15.58
C VAL A 236 6.67 -5.47 15.04
N PHE A 237 7.46 -6.40 14.49
CA PHE A 237 6.94 -7.57 13.78
C PHE A 237 7.13 -8.90 14.52
N GLY A 238 7.82 -8.88 15.65
CA GLY A 238 8.27 -10.08 16.36
C GLY A 238 9.63 -10.56 15.87
N ALA A 239 10.34 -11.30 16.72
CA ALA A 239 11.60 -11.93 16.35
C ALA A 239 11.32 -13.19 15.53
N GLU A 240 12.00 -13.31 14.40
CA GLU A 240 11.99 -14.55 13.61
C GLU A 240 12.87 -15.59 14.31
N ALA A 241 12.36 -16.81 14.45
CA ALA A 241 13.14 -17.90 15.01
C ALA A 241 14.33 -18.21 14.07
N PRO A 242 15.50 -18.60 14.62
CA PRO A 242 16.62 -19.02 13.78
C PRO A 242 16.17 -20.11 12.81
N ALA A 243 16.60 -20.01 11.55
CA ALA A 243 16.25 -21.01 10.55
C ALA A 243 16.78 -22.39 10.97
N ASP A 244 15.87 -23.33 11.17
CA ASP A 244 16.21 -24.74 11.33
C ASP A 244 16.28 -25.41 9.95
N LEU A 245 17.47 -25.88 9.59
CA LEU A 245 17.72 -26.56 8.32
C LEU A 245 17.44 -28.06 8.39
N ALA A 246 17.09 -28.59 9.57
CA ALA A 246 16.70 -29.98 9.73
C ALA A 246 15.48 -30.30 8.85
N SER A 247 15.47 -31.52 8.30
CA SER A 247 14.32 -32.00 7.56
C SER A 247 13.16 -32.20 8.53
N ALA A 248 12.04 -31.52 8.26
CA ALA A 248 10.81 -31.62 9.03
C ALA A 248 9.64 -31.99 8.09
N PRO A 249 8.60 -32.66 8.61
CA PRO A 249 7.35 -32.79 7.86
C PRO A 249 6.74 -31.42 7.57
N VAL A 250 5.85 -31.37 6.56
CA VAL A 250 5.09 -30.15 6.25
C VAL A 250 4.34 -29.68 7.50
N ALA A 251 4.32 -28.37 7.73
CA ALA A 251 3.65 -27.76 8.88
C ALA A 251 2.18 -28.22 8.98
N ASN A 252 1.73 -28.49 10.21
CA ASN A 252 0.35 -28.88 10.49
C ASN A 252 -0.55 -27.63 10.57
N VAL A 253 -0.95 -27.13 9.41
CA VAL A 253 -1.84 -25.99 9.24
C VAL A 253 -3.26 -26.32 9.73
N ALA A 254 -3.71 -27.57 9.62
CA ALA A 254 -5.03 -27.97 10.13
C ALA A 254 -5.17 -27.70 11.63
N ALA A 255 -4.17 -28.10 12.41
CA ALA A 255 -4.15 -27.87 13.85
C ALA A 255 -4.07 -26.37 14.19
N GLY A 256 -3.30 -25.60 13.42
CA GLY A 256 -3.20 -24.15 13.60
C GLY A 256 -4.53 -23.42 13.34
N ILE A 257 -5.31 -23.88 12.37
CA ILE A 257 -6.64 -23.33 12.08
C ILE A 257 -7.64 -23.72 13.17
N GLY A 258 -7.69 -25.01 13.55
CA GLY A 258 -8.62 -25.49 14.57
C GLY A 258 -8.43 -24.82 15.93
N ALA A 259 -7.18 -24.62 16.36
CA ALA A 259 -6.88 -23.93 17.63
C ALA A 259 -7.32 -22.46 17.65
N ARG A 260 -7.50 -21.83 16.47
CA ARG A 260 -7.97 -20.46 16.35
C ARG A 260 -9.50 -20.38 16.47
N GLU A 261 -10.21 -21.34 15.91
CA GLU A 261 -11.68 -21.44 16.02
C GLU A 261 -12.11 -21.68 17.48
N ASP A 262 -11.34 -22.49 18.23
CA ASP A 262 -11.62 -22.77 19.65
C ASP A 262 -11.31 -21.59 20.60
N GLY A 263 -10.50 -20.62 20.17
CA GLY A 263 -10.10 -19.45 20.97
C GLY A 263 -10.94 -18.19 20.74
N GLU A 264 -11.82 -18.19 19.74
CA GLU A 264 -12.78 -17.11 19.42
C GLU A 264 -14.20 -17.41 19.94
N ALA A 265 -14.41 -18.53 20.65
CA ALA A 265 -15.67 -18.91 21.31
C ALA A 265 -15.65 -18.59 22.82
#